data_AF-A0A8J2Z680-F1
#
_entry.id   AF-A0A8J2Z680-F1
#
_cell.length_a   1.000
_cell.length_b   1.000
_cell.length_c   1.000
_cell.angle_alpha   90.00
_cell.angle_beta   90.00
_cell.angle_gamma   90.00
#
_symmetry.space_group_name_H-M   'P 1'
#
loop_
_entity.id
_entity.type
_entity.pdbx_description
1 polymer ?
#
loop_
_entity_poly.entity_id
_entity_poly.type
_entity_poly.pdbx_seq_one_letter_code
_entity_poly.pdbx_strand_id
1 'polypeptide(L)'
;MAVNKKLPKSRLMIQYDTRVKGEAKKKELPYRVLVMGDLSKGKSKDAKLPFEDRDVRVIKNGLDATLKDMEITANMRVPNSINPAKSPMIDINYKFTSMADFQPDRIAKKVPELNALLQLKEMLYNTPRNLNSIF
;
A
#
# COMPACT_ATOMS: atom_id res chain seq x y z
N MET A 1 27.88 9.17 -48.07
CA MET A 1 28.65 8.84 -49.29
C MET A 1 29.64 7.73 -48.94
N ALA A 2 29.53 6.56 -49.56
CA ALA A 2 30.33 5.39 -49.21
C ALA A 2 31.77 5.55 -49.74
N VAL A 3 32.75 5.57 -48.83
CA VAL A 3 34.17 5.63 -49.18
C VAL A 3 34.65 4.21 -49.44
N ASN A 4 34.87 3.91 -50.73
CA ASN A 4 35.41 2.64 -51.20
C ASN A 4 36.90 2.52 -50.74
N LYS A 5 37.20 1.64 -49.78
CA LYS A 5 38.55 1.50 -49.20
C LYS A 5 39.19 0.17 -49.64
N LYS A 6 39.88 0.16 -50.78
CA LYS A 6 40.76 -0.96 -51.18
C LYS A 6 42.01 -0.96 -50.30
N LEU A 7 42.29 -2.06 -49.59
CA LEU A 7 43.47 -2.24 -48.73
C LEU A 7 44.55 -3.10 -49.40
N PRO A 8 45.85 -2.72 -49.33
CA PRO A 8 46.96 -3.63 -49.64
C PRO A 8 47.25 -4.60 -48.49
N LYS A 9 47.51 -5.87 -48.85
CA LYS A 9 47.55 -7.07 -47.98
C LYS A 9 48.76 -7.23 -47.03
N SER A 10 49.66 -6.25 -46.90
CA SER A 10 50.94 -6.47 -46.17
C SER A 10 51.12 -5.71 -44.86
N ARG A 11 50.15 -4.88 -44.43
CA ARG A 11 50.21 -4.22 -43.11
C ARG A 11 48.85 -4.30 -42.42
N LEU A 12 48.82 -4.91 -41.23
CA LEU A 12 47.65 -4.91 -40.35
C LEU A 12 47.42 -3.46 -39.87
N MET A 13 46.32 -2.86 -40.31
CA MET A 13 45.91 -1.54 -39.84
C MET A 13 44.88 -1.73 -38.72
N ILE A 14 45.34 -1.69 -37.47
CA ILE A 14 44.46 -1.69 -36.29
C ILE A 14 43.86 -0.28 -36.19
N GLN A 15 42.58 -0.13 -36.53
CA GLN A 15 41.83 1.09 -36.25
C GLN A 15 40.93 0.84 -35.04
N TYR A 16 41.12 1.63 -33.98
CA TYR A 16 40.18 1.70 -32.86
C TYR A 16 39.19 2.84 -33.14
N ASP A 17 37.93 2.52 -33.46
CA ASP A 17 36.90 3.55 -33.63
C ASP A 17 36.45 4.03 -32.25
N THR A 18 36.90 5.23 -31.86
CA THR A 18 36.67 5.85 -30.54
C THR A 18 35.30 6.51 -30.40
N ARG A 19 34.37 6.32 -31.35
CA ARG A 19 33.06 7.01 -31.32
C ARG A 19 32.08 6.31 -30.40
N VAL A 20 32.26 6.51 -29.10
CA VAL A 20 31.16 6.48 -28.14
C VAL A 20 30.36 7.78 -28.38
N LYS A 21 29.07 7.67 -28.70
CA LYS A 21 28.15 8.80 -29.02
C LYS A 21 28.33 9.96 -28.03
N GLY A 22 29.18 10.92 -28.38
CA GLY A 22 29.84 11.89 -27.48
C GLY A 22 28.97 12.99 -26.91
N GLU A 23 27.82 12.65 -26.34
CA GLU A 23 27.11 13.58 -25.45
C GLU A 23 27.16 13.05 -24.02
N ALA A 24 27.76 13.86 -23.13
CA ALA A 24 27.61 13.69 -21.70
C ALA A 24 26.12 13.87 -21.37
N LYS A 25 25.38 12.77 -21.26
CA LYS A 25 23.99 12.81 -20.81
C LYS A 25 24.00 13.40 -19.39
N LYS A 26 23.50 14.64 -19.25
CA LYS A 26 23.29 15.29 -17.95
C LYS A 26 22.42 14.34 -17.11
N LYS A 27 23.05 13.67 -16.14
CA LYS A 27 22.35 12.81 -15.19
C LYS A 27 22.10 13.64 -13.95
N GLU A 28 20.89 14.16 -13.85
CA GLU A 28 20.46 14.95 -12.70
C GLU A 28 20.07 14.04 -11.53
N LEU A 29 20.26 14.54 -10.32
CA LEU A 29 19.83 13.82 -9.12
C LEU A 29 18.30 13.73 -9.11
N PRO A 30 17.73 12.54 -8.83
CA PRO A 30 16.29 12.42 -8.70
C PRO A 30 15.82 13.22 -7.49
N TYR A 31 14.79 14.03 -7.68
CA TYR A 31 14.11 14.70 -6.58
C TYR A 31 13.45 13.66 -5.67
N ARG A 32 13.83 13.63 -4.38
CA ARG A 32 13.31 12.70 -3.38
C ARG A 32 12.80 13.51 -2.19
N VAL A 33 11.60 13.19 -1.73
CA VAL A 33 11.01 13.78 -0.54
C VAL A 33 10.95 12.73 0.56
N LEU A 34 11.44 13.10 1.75
CA LEU A 34 11.29 12.30 2.96
C LEU A 34 10.17 12.92 3.80
N VAL A 35 9.10 12.17 4.00
CA VAL A 35 8.01 12.55 4.91
C VAL A 35 8.28 11.89 6.25
N MET A 36 8.47 12.70 7.28
CA MET A 36 8.71 12.22 8.66
C MET A 36 7.53 12.58 9.54
N GLY A 37 7.09 11.62 10.35
CA GLY A 37 5.99 11.79 11.29
C GLY A 37 5.58 10.47 11.93
N ASP A 38 4.77 10.56 12.98
CA ASP A 38 4.13 9.38 13.55
C ASP A 38 2.93 8.97 12.69
N LEU A 39 3.17 7.99 11.81
CA LEU A 39 2.17 7.47 10.88
C LEU A 39 1.44 6.22 11.40
N SER A 40 1.81 5.71 12.58
CA SER A 40 1.29 4.43 13.08
C SER A 40 0.86 4.45 14.55
N LYS A 41 0.90 5.61 15.21
CA LYS A 41 0.71 5.74 16.66
C LYS A 41 1.64 4.82 17.44
N GLY A 42 2.87 4.65 16.95
CA GLY A 42 3.86 3.75 17.53
C GLY A 42 3.56 2.25 17.41
N LYS A 43 2.56 1.84 16.62
CA LYS A 43 2.12 0.44 16.54
C LYS A 43 2.65 -0.33 15.34
N SER A 44 3.33 0.32 14.39
CA SER A 44 3.95 -0.40 13.27
C SER A 44 5.11 -1.28 13.73
N LYS A 45 5.48 -2.25 12.88
CA LYS A 45 6.67 -3.08 13.09
C LYS A 45 7.94 -2.26 13.28
N ASP A 46 8.13 -1.22 12.46
CA ASP A 46 9.35 -0.40 12.49
C ASP A 46 9.37 0.56 13.68
N ALA A 47 8.21 1.01 14.15
CA ALA A 47 8.14 1.89 15.32
C ALA A 47 8.61 1.22 16.62
N LYS A 48 8.63 -0.12 16.66
CA LYS A 48 9.16 -0.90 17.79
C LYS A 48 10.69 -0.91 17.85
N LEU A 49 11.36 -0.62 16.74
CA LEU A 49 12.82 -0.55 16.66
C LEU A 49 13.32 0.80 17.19
N PRO A 50 14.55 0.86 17.75
CA PRO A 50 15.26 2.10 18.00
C PRO A 50 15.35 2.95 16.74
N PHE A 51 15.38 4.28 16.88
CA PHE A 51 15.33 5.19 15.73
C PHE A 51 16.47 4.94 14.72
N GLU A 52 17.66 4.61 15.20
CA GLU A 52 18.86 4.36 14.39
C GLU A 52 18.72 3.11 13.50
N ASP A 53 17.93 2.13 13.93
CA ASP A 53 17.70 0.86 13.23
C ASP A 53 16.47 0.91 12.29
N ARG A 54 15.81 2.07 12.17
CA ARG A 54 14.60 2.20 11.34
C ARG A 54 14.95 2.47 9.88
N ASP A 55 14.56 1.54 9.03
CA ASP A 55 14.65 1.70 7.58
C ASP A 55 13.65 2.74 7.05
N VAL A 56 14.11 3.55 6.08
CA VAL A 56 13.24 4.45 5.33
C VAL A 56 12.42 3.65 4.32
N ARG A 57 11.11 3.60 4.52
CA ARG A 57 10.18 2.95 3.58
C ARG A 57 10.08 3.73 2.28
N VAL A 58 10.16 3.02 1.16
CA VAL A 58 9.93 3.56 -0.19
C VAL A 58 8.63 3.01 -0.73
N ILE A 59 7.73 3.89 -1.15
CA ILE A 59 6.47 3.52 -1.78
C ILE A 59 6.76 3.08 -3.23
N LYS A 60 7.10 1.80 -3.42
CA LYS A 60 7.36 1.23 -4.76
C LYS A 60 6.12 0.60 -5.39
N ASN A 61 5.35 -0.14 -4.60
CA ASN A 61 4.22 -0.95 -5.06
C ASN A 61 2.87 -0.33 -4.66
N GLY A 62 2.83 1.00 -4.48
CA GLY A 62 1.66 1.72 -4.00
C GLY A 62 1.51 1.75 -2.47
N LEU A 63 0.48 2.47 -2.03
CA LEU A 63 0.21 2.71 -0.60
C LEU A 63 -0.28 1.46 0.12
N ASP A 64 -1.15 0.66 -0.51
CA ASP A 64 -1.73 -0.53 0.11
C ASP A 64 -0.67 -1.57 0.45
N ALA A 65 0.28 -1.82 -0.46
CA ALA A 65 1.38 -2.76 -0.21
C ALA A 65 2.25 -2.29 0.96
N THR A 66 2.55 -0.99 1.02
CA THR A 66 3.34 -0.38 2.09
C THR A 66 2.59 -0.46 3.43
N LEU A 67 1.29 -0.14 3.44
CA LEU A 67 0.45 -0.18 4.63
C LEU A 67 0.32 -1.60 5.19
N LYS A 68 0.14 -2.59 4.31
CA LYS A 68 0.08 -4.00 4.69
C LYS A 68 1.37 -4.47 5.36
N ASP A 69 2.52 -4.04 4.84
CA ASP A 69 3.85 -4.41 5.38
C ASP A 69 4.22 -3.65 6.67
N MET A 70 3.60 -2.50 6.94
CA MET A 70 3.75 -1.79 8.22
C MET A 70 3.05 -2.51 9.38
N GLU A 71 2.09 -3.39 9.09
CA GLU A 71 1.31 -4.18 10.06
C GLU A 71 0.67 -3.36 11.19
N ILE A 72 0.09 -2.21 10.85
CA ILE A 72 -0.51 -1.30 11.84
C ILE A 72 -1.80 -1.91 12.40
N THR A 73 -1.90 -1.91 13.73
CA THR A 73 -3.11 -2.31 14.46
C THR A 73 -3.72 -1.16 15.24
N ALA A 74 -5.04 -1.05 15.26
CA ALA A 74 -5.78 -0.21 16.19
C ALA A 74 -6.46 -1.09 17.24
N ASN A 75 -6.12 -0.83 18.50
CA ASN A 75 -6.75 -1.48 19.65
C ASN A 75 -7.31 -0.35 20.48
N MET A 76 -8.62 -0.27 20.57
CA MET A 76 -9.31 0.78 21.32
C MET A 76 -10.61 0.24 21.90
N ARG A 77 -10.98 0.79 23.04
CA ARG A 77 -12.24 0.51 23.72
C ARG A 77 -13.16 1.70 23.51
N VAL A 78 -14.31 1.46 22.91
CA VAL A 78 -15.29 2.53 22.58
C VAL A 78 -16.60 2.29 23.31
N PRO A 79 -17.37 3.34 23.64
CA PRO A 79 -18.70 3.19 24.21
C PRO A 79 -19.62 2.39 23.28
N ASN A 80 -20.39 1.47 23.86
CA ASN A 80 -21.33 0.65 23.10
C ASN A 80 -22.66 1.37 22.85
N SER A 81 -22.93 1.72 21.60
CA SER A 81 -24.22 2.31 21.17
C SER A 81 -25.26 1.28 20.70
N ILE A 82 -24.91 -0.01 20.62
CA ILE A 82 -25.79 -1.08 20.14
C ILE A 82 -26.63 -1.64 21.29
N ASN A 83 -25.97 -2.01 22.39
CA ASN A 83 -26.64 -2.52 23.59
C ASN A 83 -25.89 -2.09 24.86
N PRO A 84 -26.08 -0.83 25.28
CA PRO A 84 -25.38 -0.28 26.44
C PRO A 84 -25.71 -0.99 27.75
N ALA A 85 -26.88 -1.65 27.85
CA ALA A 85 -27.32 -2.35 29.05
C ALA A 85 -26.58 -3.68 29.29
N LYS A 86 -26.16 -4.38 28.22
CA LYS A 86 -25.44 -5.65 28.33
C LYS A 86 -23.93 -5.49 28.41
N SER A 87 -23.36 -4.59 27.60
CA SER A 87 -21.94 -4.29 27.63
C SER A 87 -21.77 -2.79 27.41
N PRO A 88 -21.26 -2.01 28.38
CA PRO A 88 -21.13 -0.56 28.23
C PRO A 88 -20.03 -0.17 27.23
N MET A 89 -19.09 -1.08 26.96
CA MET A 89 -17.94 -0.85 26.09
C MET A 89 -17.81 -1.98 25.05
N ILE A 90 -17.24 -1.65 23.89
CA ILE A 90 -16.84 -2.60 22.84
C ILE A 90 -15.33 -2.48 22.67
N ASP A 91 -14.64 -3.62 22.72
CA ASP A 91 -13.22 -3.71 22.41
C ASP A 91 -13.03 -3.94 20.91
N ILE A 92 -12.42 -2.97 20.24
CA ILE A 92 -12.12 -3.03 18.81
C ILE A 92 -10.65 -3.40 18.65
N ASN A 93 -10.39 -4.52 17.97
CA ASN A 93 -9.07 -4.92 17.49
C ASN A 93 -9.09 -4.98 15.96
N TYR A 94 -8.42 -4.03 15.32
CA TYR A 94 -8.46 -3.84 13.89
C TYR A 94 -7.06 -3.82 13.28
N LYS A 95 -6.81 -4.68 12.30
CA LYS A 95 -5.57 -4.66 11.49
C LYS A 95 -5.85 -3.98 10.15
N PHE A 96 -5.07 -2.94 9.85
CA PHE A 96 -5.14 -2.23 8.57
C PHE A 96 -4.29 -2.96 7.52
N THR A 97 -4.85 -3.11 6.32
CA THR A 97 -4.22 -3.81 5.20
C THR A 97 -4.28 -3.04 3.89
N SER A 98 -5.24 -2.13 3.73
CA SER A 98 -5.37 -1.26 2.56
C SER A 98 -5.99 0.07 2.95
N MET A 99 -5.94 1.07 2.05
CA MET A 99 -6.62 2.34 2.27
C MET A 99 -8.14 2.21 2.38
N ALA A 100 -8.73 1.17 1.78
CA ALA A 100 -10.17 0.91 1.90
C ALA A 100 -10.59 0.53 3.33
N ASP A 101 -9.66 0.04 4.16
CA ASP A 101 -9.94 -0.35 5.54
C ASP A 101 -10.33 0.85 6.44
N PHE A 102 -10.07 2.08 6.01
CA PHE A 102 -10.54 3.29 6.69
C PHE A 102 -12.02 3.61 6.39
N GLN A 103 -12.64 2.92 5.43
CA GLN A 103 -14.05 3.11 5.12
C GLN A 103 -14.93 2.41 6.17
N PRO A 104 -16.06 3.03 6.57
CA PRO A 104 -16.93 2.50 7.61
C PRO A 104 -17.49 1.11 7.26
N ASP A 105 -17.76 0.83 5.98
CA ASP A 105 -18.24 -0.48 5.53
C ASP A 105 -17.24 -1.61 5.80
N ARG A 106 -15.95 -1.35 5.60
CA ARG A 106 -14.89 -2.33 5.87
C ARG A 106 -14.69 -2.51 7.36
N ILE A 107 -14.82 -1.45 8.14
CA ILE A 107 -14.75 -1.49 9.60
C ILE A 107 -15.92 -2.32 10.17
N ALA A 108 -17.15 -2.03 9.75
CA ALA A 108 -18.35 -2.73 10.19
C ALA A 108 -18.31 -4.23 9.86
N LYS A 109 -17.72 -4.62 8.73
CA LYS A 109 -17.55 -6.05 8.37
C LYS A 109 -16.52 -6.79 9.23
N LYS A 110 -15.48 -6.12 9.74
CA LYS A 110 -14.45 -6.78 10.56
C LYS A 110 -14.80 -6.81 12.05
N VAL A 111 -15.58 -5.87 12.54
CA VAL A 111 -16.07 -5.86 13.94
C VAL A 111 -17.26 -6.82 14.05
N PRO A 112 -17.15 -7.93 14.82
CA PRO A 112 -18.17 -8.99 14.84
C PRO A 112 -19.59 -8.50 15.16
N GLU A 113 -19.72 -7.58 16.12
CA GLU A 113 -20.99 -7.03 16.58
C GLU A 113 -21.70 -6.23 15.48
N LEU A 114 -20.93 -5.44 14.72
CA LEU A 114 -21.46 -4.65 13.60
C LEU A 114 -21.76 -5.53 12.38
N ASN A 115 -20.94 -6.56 12.16
CA ASN A 115 -21.14 -7.49 11.05
C ASN A 115 -22.45 -8.27 11.20
N ALA A 116 -22.80 -8.67 12.43
CA ALA A 116 -24.08 -9.33 12.72
C ALA A 116 -25.28 -8.42 12.38
N LEU A 117 -25.20 -7.13 12.70
CA LEU A 117 -26.24 -6.15 12.34
C LEU A 117 -26.31 -5.92 10.83
N LEU A 118 -25.16 -5.92 10.15
CA LEU A 118 -25.10 -5.80 8.69
C LEU A 118 -25.77 -7.00 8.01
N GLN A 119 -25.49 -8.21 8.48
CA GLN A 119 -26.12 -9.43 7.96
C GLN A 119 -27.64 -9.41 8.21
N LEU A 120 -28.08 -8.99 9.39
CA LEU A 120 -29.51 -8.83 9.68
C LEU A 120 -30.16 -7.83 8.73
N LYS A 121 -29.52 -6.69 8.46
CA LYS A 121 -29.99 -5.71 7.48
C LYS A 121 -30.10 -6.31 6.08
N GLU A 122 -29.10 -7.08 5.64
CA GLU A 122 -29.12 -7.74 4.34
C GLU A 122 -30.25 -8.78 4.24
N MET A 123 -30.48 -9.56 5.29
CA MET A 123 -31.60 -10.51 5.36
C MET A 123 -32.93 -9.78 5.22
N LEU A 124 -33.17 -8.73 6.02
CA LEU A 124 -34.40 -7.93 5.98
C LEU A 124 -34.62 -7.25 4.63
N TYR A 125 -33.55 -6.86 3.94
CA TYR A 125 -33.64 -6.29 2.60
C TYR A 125 -33.97 -7.33 1.52
N ASN A 126 -33.51 -8.57 1.69
CA ASN A 126 -33.73 -9.65 0.73
C ASN A 126 -35.08 -10.36 0.91
N THR A 127 -35.62 -10.40 2.13
CA THR A 127 -36.95 -11.00 2.42
C THR A 127 -38.08 -10.45 1.54
N PRO A 128 -38.31 -9.13 1.42
CA PRO A 128 -39.38 -8.60 0.57
C PRO A 128 -39.16 -8.87 -0.92
N ARG A 129 -37.90 -8.93 -1.38
CA ARG A 129 -37.58 -9.27 -2.78
C ARG A 129 -38.00 -10.69 -3.14
N ASN A 130 -37.79 -11.64 -2.24
CA ASN A 130 -38.13 -13.04 -2.47
C ASN A 130 -39.66 -13.28 -2.41
N LEU A 131 -40.37 -12.54 -1.57
CA LEU A 131 -41.84 -12.61 -1.51
C LEU A 131 -42.49 -12.18 -2.83
N ASN A 132 -41.92 -11.20 -3.54
CA ASN A 132 -42.42 -10.74 -4.83
C ASN A 132 -41.99 -11.61 -6.03
N SER A 133 -41.10 -12.59 -5.85
CA SER A 133 -40.70 -13.54 -6.91
C SER A 133 -41.36 -14.92 -6.76
N ILE A 134 -42.15 -15.12 -5.71
CA ILE A 134 -42.91 -16.35 -5.43
C ILE A 134 -44.41 -16.18 -5.81
N PHE A 135 -44.81 -14.98 -6.21
CA PHE A 135 -46.07 -14.66 -6.91
C PHE A 135 -45.77 -14.11 -8.30
#